data_AF-G1CW31-F1
#
_entry.id   AF-G1CW31-F1
#
_cell.length_a   1.000
_cell.length_b   1.000
_cell.length_c   1.000
_cell.angle_alpha   90.00
_cell.angle_beta   90.00
_cell.angle_gamma   90.00
#
_symmetry.space_group_name_H-M   'P 1'
#
loop_
_entity.id
_entity.type
_entity.pdbx_description
1 polymer ?
#
loop_
_entity_poly.entity_id
_entity_poly.type
_entity_poly.pdbx_seq_one_letter_code
_entity_poly.pdbx_strand_id
1 'polypeptide(L)'
;PLILPVRKTGFKPFAKEMGVKPRFLAGHTLRQYYALVCAGALSFRDAVTLVRERGIFMQNADPQQQGAMAAVTHLSLQTLQEICSKISTEDFPAGVPCINSEQQHVISGHRQAVERVIKMAEEKGAAYTYLNVSAPFHSSMIRSASEQFQTVLHQYSFRDAAWPIISNVTARPT
;
A
#
# COMPACT_ATOMS: atom_id res chain seq x y z
N PRO A 1 6.28 9.76 9.09
CA PRO A 1 6.74 10.81 8.16
C PRO A 1 8.22 10.72 7.73
N LEU A 2 9.12 10.11 8.53
CA LEU A 2 10.59 10.07 8.29
C LEU A 2 11.04 9.51 6.93
N ILE A 3 10.23 8.69 6.25
CA ILE A 3 10.58 8.08 4.95
C ILE A 3 10.61 9.11 3.81
N LEU A 4 9.79 10.17 3.86
CA LEU A 4 9.71 11.17 2.79
C LEU A 4 10.87 12.19 2.82
N PRO A 5 11.27 12.78 3.97
CA PRO A 5 12.37 13.75 4.04
C PRO A 5 13.71 13.22 3.55
N VAL A 6 14.07 11.98 3.90
CA VAL A 6 15.37 11.38 3.54
C VAL A 6 15.56 11.26 2.03
N ARG A 7 14.47 11.21 1.24
CA ARG A 7 14.55 10.95 -0.20
C ARG A 7 14.46 12.19 -1.08
N LYS A 8 13.72 13.23 -0.68
CA LYS A 8 13.55 14.47 -1.49
C LYS A 8 14.86 15.13 -1.85
N THR A 9 15.82 15.09 -0.94
CA THR A 9 17.18 15.60 -1.16
C THR A 9 17.95 14.82 -2.23
N GLY A 10 17.57 13.59 -2.55
CA GLY A 10 18.24 12.75 -3.54
C GLY A 10 17.74 12.97 -4.98
N PHE A 11 16.43 12.92 -5.24
CA PHE A 11 15.95 12.75 -6.62
C PHE A 11 16.17 13.95 -7.55
N LYS A 12 15.80 15.18 -7.14
CA LYS A 12 15.93 16.35 -8.03
C LYS A 12 17.40 16.70 -8.32
N PRO A 13 18.30 16.70 -7.32
CA PRO A 13 19.74 16.85 -7.57
C PRO A 13 20.29 15.73 -8.45
N PHE A 14 19.97 14.47 -8.15
CA PHE A 14 20.41 13.30 -8.93
C PHE A 14 19.95 13.35 -10.39
N ALA A 15 18.67 13.61 -10.67
CA ALA A 15 18.16 13.67 -12.04
C ALA A 15 18.81 14.80 -12.85
N LYS A 16 19.09 15.93 -12.19
CA LYS A 16 19.78 17.07 -12.81
C LYS A 16 21.27 16.77 -13.07
N GLU A 17 21.95 16.17 -12.10
CA GLU A 17 23.37 15.82 -12.17
C GLU A 17 23.64 14.70 -13.18
N MET A 18 22.77 13.69 -13.25
CA MET A 18 22.88 12.58 -14.19
C MET A 18 22.31 12.89 -15.58
N GLY A 19 21.68 14.06 -15.77
CA GLY A 19 21.03 14.42 -17.04
C GLY A 19 19.85 13.52 -17.44
N VAL A 20 19.30 12.74 -16.50
CA VAL A 20 18.26 11.75 -16.78
C VAL A 20 16.87 12.38 -16.68
N LYS A 21 16.09 12.29 -17.76
CA LYS A 21 14.66 12.62 -17.77
C LYS A 21 13.83 11.35 -17.63
N PRO A 22 13.08 11.16 -16.53
CA PRO A 22 12.27 9.96 -16.35
C PRO A 22 11.12 9.94 -17.37
N ARG A 23 10.80 8.76 -17.91
CA ARG A 23 9.59 8.55 -18.71
C ARG A 23 8.35 8.35 -17.83
N PHE A 24 8.54 7.75 -16.67
CA PHE A 24 7.51 7.48 -15.67
C PHE A 24 8.09 7.60 -14.26
N LEU A 25 7.24 7.90 -13.30
CA LEU A 25 7.54 7.80 -11.88
C LEU A 25 6.64 6.75 -11.23
N ALA A 26 7.15 6.03 -10.24
CA ALA A 26 6.37 5.06 -9.48
C ALA A 26 6.82 5.09 -8.02
N GLY A 27 5.90 4.73 -7.13
CA GLY A 27 6.19 4.65 -5.71
C GLY A 27 5.28 3.65 -5.03
N HIS A 28 5.87 2.55 -4.54
CA HIS A 28 5.13 1.51 -3.83
C HIS A 28 4.47 2.05 -2.56
N THR A 29 3.15 1.85 -2.45
CA THR A 29 2.30 2.27 -1.32
C THR A 29 2.55 3.74 -0.92
N LEU A 30 3.00 4.01 0.30
CA LEU A 30 3.33 5.34 0.81
C LEU A 30 4.32 6.13 -0.06
N ARG A 31 5.17 5.46 -0.85
CA ARG A 31 6.12 6.13 -1.74
C ARG A 31 5.44 6.81 -2.93
N GLN A 32 4.14 6.59 -3.19
CA GLN A 32 3.42 7.31 -4.24
C GLN A 32 3.37 8.82 -3.98
N TYR A 33 3.29 9.25 -2.72
CA TYR A 33 3.40 10.67 -2.34
C TYR A 33 4.75 11.25 -2.73
N TYR A 34 5.81 10.45 -2.63
CA TYR A 34 7.13 10.86 -3.08
C TYR A 34 7.20 11.03 -4.60
N ALA A 35 6.58 10.11 -5.36
CA ALA A 35 6.46 10.22 -6.81
C ALA A 35 5.69 11.49 -7.21
N LEU A 36 4.57 11.79 -6.53
CA LEU A 36 3.80 13.02 -6.72
C LEU A 36 4.63 14.29 -6.46
N VAL A 37 5.46 14.28 -5.40
CA VAL A 37 6.37 15.40 -5.10
C VAL A 37 7.46 15.55 -6.15
N CYS A 38 8.03 14.44 -6.61
CA CYS A 38 9.04 14.45 -7.66
C CYS A 38 8.47 14.97 -8.99
N ALA A 39 7.23 14.58 -9.31
CA ALA A 39 6.50 15.03 -10.49
C ALA A 39 6.03 16.49 -10.41
N GLY A 40 6.14 17.14 -9.25
CA GLY A 40 5.62 18.49 -9.04
C GLY A 40 4.11 18.56 -8.79
N ALA A 41 3.40 17.43 -8.88
CA ALA A 41 1.96 17.32 -8.68
C ALA A 41 1.52 17.63 -7.23
N LEU A 42 2.40 17.43 -6.25
CA LEU A 42 2.13 17.71 -4.83
C LEU A 42 3.31 18.46 -4.20
N SER A 43 3.05 19.42 -3.31
CA SER A 43 4.13 20.06 -2.56
C SER A 43 4.71 19.08 -1.54
N PHE A 44 6.00 19.21 -1.22
CA PHE A 44 6.60 18.34 -0.19
C PHE A 44 5.97 18.55 1.18
N ARG A 45 5.61 19.80 1.51
CA ARG A 45 4.98 20.13 2.79
C ARG A 45 3.65 19.38 2.92
N ASP A 46 2.82 19.48 1.89
CA ASP A 46 1.51 18.83 1.84
C ASP A 46 1.66 17.31 1.84
N ALA A 47 2.63 16.76 1.12
CA ALA A 47 2.91 15.32 1.13
C ALA A 47 3.28 14.81 2.54
N VAL A 48 4.09 15.55 3.30
CA VAL A 48 4.44 15.19 4.68
C VAL A 48 3.21 15.22 5.58
N THR A 49 2.37 16.25 5.46
CA THR A 49 1.12 16.36 6.23
C THR A 49 0.15 15.24 5.87
N LEU A 50 -0.14 15.01 4.59
CA LEU A 50 -1.01 13.94 4.11
C LEU A 50 -0.54 12.56 4.56
N VAL A 51 0.77 12.29 4.50
CA VAL A 51 1.32 11.02 5.00
C VAL A 51 1.16 10.86 6.51
N ARG A 52 1.27 11.95 7.28
CA ARG A 52 1.02 11.94 8.72
C ARG A 52 -0.45 11.63 9.01
N GLU A 53 -1.38 12.38 8.41
CA GLU A 53 -2.82 12.21 8.60
C GLU A 53 -3.26 10.79 8.19
N ARG A 54 -2.79 10.30 7.04
CA ARG A 54 -3.02 8.91 6.60
C ARG A 54 -2.55 7.90 7.64
N GLY A 55 -1.35 8.12 8.21
CA GLY A 55 -0.79 7.25 9.24
C GLY A 55 -1.66 7.22 10.50
N ILE A 56 -2.18 8.37 10.93
CA ILE A 56 -3.06 8.48 12.10
C ILE A 56 -4.37 7.72 11.85
N PHE A 57 -5.04 7.96 10.72
CA PHE A 57 -6.29 7.26 10.42
C PHE A 57 -6.10 5.75 10.31
N MET A 58 -5.02 5.30 9.64
CA MET A 58 -4.73 3.88 9.50
C MET A 58 -4.38 3.21 10.84
N GLN A 59 -3.65 3.91 11.72
CA GLN A 59 -3.34 3.41 13.07
C GLN A 59 -4.61 3.20 13.91
N ASN A 60 -5.59 4.10 13.76
CA ASN A 60 -6.84 4.07 14.52
C ASN A 60 -7.94 3.24 13.87
N ALA A 61 -7.70 2.69 12.68
CA ALA A 61 -8.70 1.97 11.88
C ALA A 61 -9.08 0.59 12.45
N ASP A 62 -8.20 0.00 13.27
CA ASP A 62 -8.40 -1.30 13.90
C ASP A 62 -8.12 -1.22 15.42
N PRO A 63 -8.98 -0.53 16.18
CA PRO A 63 -8.76 -0.28 17.60
C PRO A 63 -8.76 -1.57 18.43
N GLN A 64 -9.50 -2.59 17.98
CA GLN A 64 -9.59 -3.90 18.63
C GLN A 64 -8.46 -4.86 18.21
N GLN A 65 -7.58 -4.43 17.29
CA GLN A 65 -6.45 -5.21 16.78
C GLN A 65 -6.89 -6.60 16.26
N GLN A 66 -8.03 -6.63 15.57
CA GLN A 66 -8.63 -7.85 15.01
C GLN A 66 -8.07 -8.22 13.64
N GLY A 67 -7.30 -7.34 13.03
CA GLY A 67 -6.65 -7.58 11.75
C GLY A 67 -5.31 -8.28 11.85
N ALA A 68 -4.86 -8.77 10.70
CA ALA A 68 -3.50 -9.25 10.47
C ALA A 68 -3.08 -9.02 9.02
N MET A 69 -1.77 -8.99 8.80
CA MET A 69 -1.17 -9.04 7.47
C MET A 69 -0.01 -10.04 7.47
N ALA A 70 0.15 -10.78 6.37
CA ALA A 70 1.28 -11.68 6.20
C ALA A 70 1.81 -11.61 4.77
N ALA A 71 3.13 -11.61 4.62
CA ALA A 71 3.78 -11.90 3.35
C ALA A 71 3.73 -13.40 3.10
N VAL A 72 3.33 -13.81 1.90
CA VAL A 72 3.25 -15.21 1.46
C VAL A 72 4.16 -15.37 0.26
N THR A 73 5.06 -16.36 0.30
CA THR A 73 6.00 -16.69 -0.79
C THR A 73 5.77 -18.09 -1.33
N HIS A 74 6.33 -18.37 -2.52
CA HIS A 74 6.30 -19.68 -3.20
C HIS A 74 4.91 -20.13 -3.66
N LEU A 75 3.95 -19.20 -3.73
CA LEU A 75 2.60 -19.49 -4.21
C LEU A 75 2.19 -18.51 -5.30
N SER A 76 1.50 -19.03 -6.32
CA SER A 76 0.95 -18.19 -7.38
C SER A 76 -0.14 -17.26 -6.84
N LEU A 77 -0.30 -16.10 -7.49
CA LEU A 77 -1.36 -15.16 -7.17
C LEU A 77 -2.74 -15.83 -7.26
N GLN A 78 -2.99 -16.57 -8.34
CA GLN A 78 -4.27 -17.21 -8.60
C GLN A 78 -4.65 -18.16 -7.47
N THR A 79 -3.73 -19.05 -7.08
CA THR A 79 -3.98 -20.01 -6.00
C THR A 79 -4.25 -19.32 -4.68
N LEU A 80 -3.48 -18.27 -4.35
CA LEU A 80 -3.68 -17.51 -3.12
C LEU A 80 -5.03 -16.77 -3.11
N GLN A 81 -5.43 -16.19 -4.25
CA GLN A 81 -6.74 -15.56 -4.41
C GLN A 81 -7.88 -16.57 -4.23
N GLU A 82 -7.79 -17.76 -4.83
CA GLU A 82 -8.78 -18.83 -4.65
C GLU A 82 -8.92 -19.25 -3.18
N ILE A 83 -7.81 -19.35 -2.44
CA ILE A 83 -7.82 -19.64 -1.00
C ILE A 83 -8.51 -18.51 -0.23
N CYS A 84 -8.13 -17.26 -0.49
CA CYS A 84 -8.77 -16.10 0.14
C CYS A 84 -10.28 -16.07 -0.14
N SER A 85 -10.72 -16.28 -1.38
CA SER A 85 -12.13 -16.29 -1.76
C SER A 85 -12.93 -17.40 -1.07
N LYS A 86 -12.33 -18.56 -0.81
CA LYS A 86 -12.98 -19.67 -0.09
C LYS A 86 -13.17 -19.39 1.41
N ILE A 87 -12.27 -18.59 2.00
CA ILE A 87 -12.19 -18.38 3.45
C ILE A 87 -12.83 -17.07 3.89
N SER A 88 -12.76 -16.05 3.03
CA SER A 88 -13.26 -14.71 3.28
C SER A 88 -14.78 -14.72 3.37
N THR A 89 -15.30 -14.15 4.45
CA THR A 89 -16.74 -13.89 4.63
C THR A 89 -16.95 -12.41 4.95
N GLU A 90 -18.21 -11.98 5.08
CA GLU A 90 -18.52 -10.61 5.51
C GLU A 90 -17.96 -10.32 6.92
N ASP A 91 -18.12 -11.26 7.85
CA ASP A 91 -17.61 -11.13 9.23
C ASP A 91 -16.09 -11.29 9.33
N PHE A 92 -15.49 -12.11 8.46
CA PHE A 92 -14.08 -12.44 8.48
C PHE A 92 -13.44 -12.20 7.10
N PRO A 93 -13.33 -10.94 6.66
CA PRO A 93 -12.81 -10.62 5.34
C PRO A 93 -11.32 -10.95 5.24
N ALA A 94 -10.87 -11.47 4.09
CA ALA A 94 -9.47 -11.61 3.76
C ALA A 94 -9.25 -11.46 2.25
N GLY A 95 -8.11 -10.88 1.86
CA GLY A 95 -7.75 -10.73 0.45
C GLY A 95 -6.26 -10.57 0.24
N VAL A 96 -5.87 -10.35 -1.02
CA VAL A 96 -4.47 -10.21 -1.47
C VAL A 96 -4.21 -8.74 -1.87
N PRO A 97 -3.98 -7.82 -0.92
CA PRO A 97 -3.82 -6.39 -1.23
C PRO A 97 -2.56 -5.99 -1.98
N CYS A 98 -1.48 -6.78 -1.91
CA CYS A 98 -0.21 -6.41 -2.53
C CYS A 98 0.39 -7.60 -3.28
N ILE A 99 0.70 -7.36 -4.55
CA ILE A 99 1.33 -8.32 -5.46
C ILE A 99 2.73 -7.79 -5.73
N ASN A 100 3.73 -8.36 -5.06
CA ASN A 100 5.10 -7.83 -5.11
C ASN A 100 5.94 -8.50 -6.21
N SER A 101 5.69 -9.77 -6.47
CA SER A 101 6.29 -10.53 -7.58
C SER A 101 5.36 -11.67 -8.00
N GLU A 102 5.78 -12.48 -8.97
CA GLU A 102 5.01 -13.65 -9.42
C GLU A 102 4.72 -14.64 -8.28
N GLN A 103 5.64 -14.76 -7.32
CA GLN A 103 5.58 -15.73 -6.22
C GLN A 103 5.65 -15.08 -4.84
N GLN A 104 5.54 -13.76 -4.72
CA GLN A 104 5.51 -13.05 -3.45
C GLN A 104 4.33 -12.08 -3.39
N HIS A 105 3.43 -12.34 -2.45
CA HIS A 105 2.21 -11.57 -2.26
C HIS A 105 2.05 -11.22 -0.78
N VAL A 106 1.11 -10.32 -0.48
CA VAL A 106 0.69 -10.01 0.88
C VAL A 106 -0.78 -10.31 1.00
N ILE A 107 -1.17 -10.99 2.07
CA ILE A 107 -2.56 -11.15 2.50
C ILE A 107 -2.87 -10.19 3.64
N SER A 108 -4.11 -9.72 3.71
CA SER A 108 -4.61 -8.82 4.75
C SER A 108 -6.08 -9.05 5.00
N GLY A 109 -6.51 -8.89 6.25
CA GLY A 109 -7.90 -8.97 6.64
C GLY A 109 -8.05 -9.31 8.12
N HIS A 110 -9.16 -9.94 8.47
CA HIS A 110 -9.42 -10.38 9.83
C HIS A 110 -8.44 -11.50 10.20
N ARG A 111 -7.89 -11.44 11.41
CA ARG A 111 -6.84 -12.36 11.90
C ARG A 111 -7.21 -13.83 11.71
N GLN A 112 -8.42 -14.21 12.14
CA GLN A 112 -8.90 -15.59 11.97
C GLN A 112 -9.05 -16.03 10.51
N ALA A 113 -9.34 -15.11 9.57
CA ALA A 113 -9.36 -15.45 8.15
C ALA A 113 -7.93 -15.57 7.61
N VAL A 114 -7.04 -14.65 7.96
CA VAL A 114 -5.62 -14.67 7.58
C VAL A 114 -4.94 -15.95 8.06
N GLU A 115 -5.16 -16.37 9.31
CA GLU A 115 -4.63 -17.63 9.86
C GLU A 115 -5.11 -18.86 9.10
N ARG A 116 -6.40 -18.90 8.73
CA ARG A 116 -6.96 -20.00 7.91
C ARG A 116 -6.37 -20.00 6.50
N VAL A 117 -6.18 -18.82 5.89
CA VAL A 117 -5.55 -18.67 4.57
C VAL A 117 -4.12 -19.18 4.61
N ILE A 118 -3.35 -18.81 5.64
CA ILE A 118 -1.97 -19.26 5.82
C ILE A 118 -1.91 -20.79 5.91
N LYS A 119 -2.74 -21.40 6.76
CA LYS A 119 -2.76 -22.86 6.92
C LYS A 119 -2.99 -23.59 5.59
N MET A 120 -3.97 -23.13 4.79
CA MET A 120 -4.25 -23.73 3.48
C MET A 120 -3.17 -23.42 2.43
N ALA A 121 -2.50 -22.28 2.55
CA ALA A 121 -1.38 -21.93 1.67
C ALA A 121 -0.14 -22.79 1.97
N GLU A 122 0.15 -23.06 3.26
CA GLU A 122 1.24 -23.94 3.68
C GLU A 122 1.04 -25.39 3.19
N GLU A 123 -0.19 -25.90 3.24
CA GLU A 123 -0.56 -27.21 2.66
C GLU A 123 -0.24 -27.30 1.15
N LYS A 124 -0.05 -26.15 0.49
CA LYS A 124 0.29 -26.03 -0.93
C LYS A 124 1.75 -25.59 -1.16
N GLY A 125 2.58 -25.62 -0.13
CA GLY A 125 4.03 -25.34 -0.22
C GLY A 125 4.40 -23.86 -0.09
N ALA A 126 3.48 -23.01 0.35
CA ALA A 126 3.82 -21.62 0.64
C ALA A 126 4.68 -21.49 1.90
N ALA A 127 5.55 -20.47 1.94
CA ALA A 127 6.11 -19.96 3.19
C ALA A 127 5.49 -18.61 3.52
N TYR A 128 5.51 -18.21 4.79
CA TYR A 128 4.91 -16.95 5.20
C TYR A 128 5.68 -16.24 6.31
N THR A 129 5.40 -14.94 6.45
CA THR A 129 5.89 -14.12 7.57
C THR A 129 4.84 -13.10 7.92
N TYR A 130 4.41 -13.07 9.19
CA TYR A 130 3.53 -12.03 9.68
C TYR A 130 4.23 -10.66 9.62
N LEU A 131 3.49 -9.65 9.17
CA LEU A 131 3.98 -8.29 9.13
C LEU A 131 3.67 -7.60 10.46
N ASN A 132 4.69 -6.97 11.07
CA ASN A 132 4.51 -6.17 12.27
C ASN A 132 3.91 -4.80 11.89
N VAL A 133 2.60 -4.77 11.75
CA VAL A 133 1.81 -3.60 11.37
C VAL A 133 0.62 -3.43 12.31
N SER A 134 0.16 -2.20 12.47
CA SER A 134 -0.87 -1.83 13.44
C SER A 134 -2.32 -2.05 12.99
N ALA A 135 -2.53 -2.36 11.71
CA ALA A 135 -3.85 -2.62 11.15
C ALA A 135 -3.75 -3.46 9.87
N PRO A 136 -4.85 -4.09 9.41
CA PRO A 136 -4.90 -4.85 8.17
C PRO A 136 -5.00 -3.90 6.97
N PHE A 137 -3.89 -3.25 6.62
CA PHE A 137 -3.85 -2.26 5.56
C PHE A 137 -4.31 -2.83 4.21
N HIS A 138 -4.89 -1.95 3.38
CA HIS A 138 -5.42 -2.28 2.06
C HIS A 138 -6.53 -3.36 2.06
N SER A 139 -7.21 -3.55 3.20
CA SER A 139 -8.40 -4.42 3.32
C SER A 139 -9.69 -3.60 3.48
N SER A 140 -10.83 -4.27 3.37
CA SER A 140 -12.15 -3.67 3.65
C SER A 140 -12.31 -3.19 5.10
N MET A 141 -11.57 -3.77 6.05
CA MET A 141 -11.64 -3.42 7.47
C MET A 141 -11.20 -1.97 7.75
N ILE A 142 -10.37 -1.38 6.90
CA ILE A 142 -9.89 0.00 7.06
C ILE A 142 -10.70 1.02 6.22
N ARG A 143 -11.92 0.67 5.78
CA ARG A 143 -12.76 1.54 4.95
C ARG A 143 -13.04 2.89 5.62
N SER A 144 -13.34 2.89 6.91
CA SER A 144 -13.60 4.12 7.69
C SER A 144 -12.41 5.09 7.67
N ALA A 145 -11.18 4.57 7.71
CA ALA A 145 -9.98 5.38 7.58
C ALA A 145 -9.80 5.94 6.16
N SER A 146 -10.22 5.19 5.14
CA SER A 146 -10.23 5.68 3.75
C SER A 146 -11.21 6.85 3.56
N GLU A 147 -12.40 6.76 4.13
CA GLU A 147 -13.44 7.81 4.06
C GLU A 147 -13.01 9.09 4.77
N GLN A 148 -12.43 8.96 5.97
CA GLN A 148 -11.84 10.08 6.70
C GLN A 148 -10.69 10.73 5.92
N PHE A 149 -9.80 9.91 5.35
CA PHE A 149 -8.67 10.41 4.60
C PHE A 149 -9.10 11.07 3.27
N GLN A 150 -10.17 10.59 2.63
CA GLN A 150 -10.76 11.24 1.46
C GLN A 150 -11.19 12.67 1.78
N THR A 151 -11.83 12.90 2.92
CA THR A 151 -12.23 14.23 3.38
C THR A 151 -11.02 15.16 3.52
N VAL A 152 -9.89 14.64 4.04
CA VAL A 152 -8.64 15.40 4.12
C VAL A 152 -8.07 15.70 2.74
N LEU A 153 -8.06 14.73 1.83
CA LEU A 153 -7.54 14.91 0.47
C LEU A 153 -8.25 16.03 -0.31
N HIS A 154 -9.56 16.21 -0.09
CA HIS A 154 -10.32 17.30 -0.72
C HIS A 154 -9.89 18.71 -0.30
N GLN A 155 -9.12 18.84 0.78
CA GLN A 155 -8.58 20.12 1.25
C GLN A 155 -7.27 20.51 0.54
N TYR A 156 -6.70 19.60 -0.27
CA TYR A 156 -5.42 19.81 -0.95
C TYR A 156 -5.61 19.87 -2.46
N SER A 157 -4.80 20.71 -3.11
CA SER A 157 -4.78 20.81 -4.56
C SER A 157 -3.63 20.01 -5.14
N PHE A 158 -3.95 19.21 -6.15
CA PHE A 158 -2.98 18.51 -6.98
C PHE A 158 -2.78 19.29 -8.28
N ARG A 159 -1.54 19.35 -8.75
CA ARG A 159 -1.16 19.97 -10.02
C ARG A 159 -0.88 18.88 -11.06
N ASP A 160 -0.84 19.27 -12.33
CA ASP A 160 -0.39 18.39 -13.39
C ASP A 160 1.02 17.90 -13.13
N ALA A 161 1.20 16.59 -13.31
CA ALA A 161 2.48 15.92 -13.12
C ALA A 161 3.38 16.19 -14.32
N ALA A 162 4.60 16.69 -14.08
CA ALA A 162 5.60 16.89 -15.15
C ALA A 162 6.02 15.58 -15.83
N TRP A 163 5.86 14.45 -15.12
CA TRP A 163 6.06 13.10 -15.63
C TRP A 163 4.91 12.20 -15.20
N PRO A 164 4.39 11.33 -16.08
CA PRO A 164 3.31 10.42 -15.72
C PRO A 164 3.68 9.52 -14.54
N ILE A 165 2.71 9.27 -13.65
CA ILE A 165 2.89 8.47 -12.45
C ILE A 165 2.16 7.14 -12.62
N ILE A 166 2.82 6.01 -12.37
CA ILE A 166 2.15 4.72 -12.36
C ILE A 166 1.34 4.60 -11.06
N SER A 167 0.02 4.45 -11.19
CA SER A 167 -0.88 4.29 -10.05
C SER A 167 -0.73 2.93 -9.39
N ASN A 168 -0.66 2.90 -8.05
CA ASN A 168 -0.71 1.66 -7.27
C ASN A 168 -2.07 0.94 -7.33
N VAL A 169 -3.12 1.60 -7.85
CA VAL A 169 -4.48 1.02 -7.94
C VAL A 169 -4.68 0.30 -9.26
N THR A 170 -4.28 0.92 -10.37
CA THR A 170 -4.57 0.44 -11.73
C THR A 170 -3.35 -0.15 -12.44
N ALA A 171 -2.15 0.02 -11.87
CA ALA A 171 -0.88 -0.29 -12.52
C ALA A 171 -0.71 0.36 -13.92
N ARG A 172 -1.37 1.51 -14.14
CA ARG A 172 -1.33 2.29 -15.39
C ARG A 172 -0.84 3.72 -15.12
N PRO A 173 -0.26 4.39 -16.13
CA PRO A 173 0.04 5.82 -16.03
C PRO A 173 -1.23 6.63 -15.76
N THR A 174 -1.13 7.59 -14.83
CA THR A 174 -2.10 8.66 -14.60
C THR A 174 -1.86 9.82 -15.56
#